data_AF-A0A088SFA2-F1
#
_entry.id   AF-A0A088SFA2-F1
#
_cell.length_a   1.000
_cell.length_b   1.000
_cell.length_c   1.000
_cell.angle_alpha   90.00
_cell.angle_beta   90.00
_cell.angle_gamma   90.00
#
_symmetry.space_group_name_H-M   'P 1'
#
loop_
_entity.id
_entity.type
_entity.pdbx_description
1 polymer ?
#
loop_
_entity_poly.entity_id
_entity_poly.type
_entity_poly.pdbx_seq_one_letter_code
_entity_poly.pdbx_strand_id
1 'polypeptide(L)' 'MSSRQGGKQKPLKQPKKERCEMSEDDLAFKQKQREQQKAEKEAIAKMKK' A
#
# COMPACT_ATOMS: atom_id res chain seq x y z
N MET A 1 15.68 -44.74 -12.73
CA MET A 1 14.81 -44.24 -13.82
C MET A 1 14.37 -42.83 -13.50
N SER A 2 14.81 -41.87 -14.33
CA SER A 2 14.31 -40.50 -14.50
C SER A 2 14.26 -39.58 -13.27
N SER A 3 15.40 -38.94 -13.02
CA SER A 3 15.49 -37.47 -13.09
C SER A 3 14.20 -36.75 -13.53
N ARG A 4 13.44 -36.19 -12.59
CA ARG A 4 12.34 -35.23 -12.86
C ARG A 4 12.19 -34.10 -11.83
N GLN A 5 13.16 -33.90 -10.93
CA GLN A 5 13.22 -32.72 -10.05
C GLN A 5 14.08 -31.58 -10.62
N GLY A 6 14.37 -31.58 -11.93
CA GLY A 6 15.27 -30.62 -12.59
C GLY A 6 14.64 -29.75 -13.67
N GLY A 7 13.31 -29.76 -13.82
CA GLY A 7 12.63 -28.85 -14.75
C GLY A 7 11.99 -27.73 -13.97
N LYS A 8 12.42 -26.47 -14.20
CA LYS A 8 11.76 -25.24 -13.72
C LYS A 8 10.28 -25.52 -13.52
N GLN A 9 9.84 -25.73 -12.26
CA GLN A 9 8.42 -25.68 -11.98
C GLN A 9 8.00 -24.32 -12.53
N LYS A 10 7.12 -24.31 -13.53
CA LYS A 10 6.49 -23.07 -14.00
C LYS A 10 6.15 -22.30 -12.73
N PRO A 11 6.61 -21.05 -12.52
CA PRO A 11 6.32 -20.34 -11.28
C PRO A 11 4.81 -20.42 -11.05
N LEU A 12 4.38 -21.28 -10.11
CA LEU A 12 2.99 -21.80 -10.04
C LEU A 12 2.00 -20.71 -9.63
N LYS A 13 2.51 -19.57 -9.23
CA LYS A 13 1.81 -18.31 -9.12
C LYS A 13 2.93 -17.27 -9.03
N GLN A 14 3.07 -16.41 -10.04
CA GLN A 14 3.58 -15.09 -9.69
C GLN A 14 2.63 -14.55 -8.60
N PRO A 15 3.14 -13.87 -7.55
CA PRO A 15 2.25 -13.21 -6.61
C PRO A 15 1.32 -12.37 -7.47
N LYS A 16 0.02 -12.65 -7.40
CA LYS A 16 -0.98 -11.76 -7.98
C LYS A 16 -0.74 -10.45 -7.24
N LYS A 17 0.04 -9.56 -7.86
CA LYS A 17 0.10 -8.16 -7.48
C LYS A 17 -1.32 -7.71 -7.79
N GLU A 18 -2.20 -7.85 -6.82
CA GLU A 18 -3.46 -7.14 -6.82
C GLU A 18 -3.03 -5.70 -7.02
N ARG A 19 -3.29 -5.18 -8.22
CA ARG A 19 -3.14 -3.76 -8.47
C ARG A 19 -4.11 -3.16 -7.47
N CYS A 20 -3.55 -2.61 -6.40
CA CYS A 20 -4.27 -1.75 -5.48
C CYS A 20 -4.59 -0.50 -6.29
N GLU A 21 -5.62 -0.60 -7.13
CA GLU A 21 -6.26 0.52 -7.80
C GLU A 21 -6.98 1.26 -6.67
N MET A 22 -6.21 2.10 -5.98
CA MET A 22 -6.78 3.07 -5.06
C MET A 22 -7.77 3.88 -5.89
N SER A 23 -9.05 3.71 -5.60
CA SER A 23 -10.11 4.41 -6.28
C SER A 23 -9.96 5.93 -6.06
N GLU A 24 -10.57 6.76 -6.91
CA GLU A 24 -10.53 8.21 -6.75
C GLU A 24 -11.02 8.65 -5.35
N ASP A 25 -11.99 7.92 -4.80
CA ASP A 25 -12.51 8.09 -3.45
C ASP A 25 -11.45 7.82 -2.37
N ASP A 26 -10.64 6.78 -2.53
CA ASP A 26 -9.58 6.47 -1.58
C ASP A 26 -8.45 7.51 -1.59
N LEU A 27 -8.14 8.07 -2.76
CA LEU A 27 -7.18 9.16 -2.89
C LEU A 27 -7.71 10.43 -2.22
N ALA A 28 -8.99 10.75 -2.43
CA ALA A 28 -9.65 11.88 -1.78
C ALA A 28 -9.67 11.72 -0.25
N PHE A 29 -9.94 10.51 0.26
CA PHE A 29 -9.91 10.23 1.69
C PHE A 29 -8.50 10.37 2.29
N LYS A 30 -7.48 9.84 1.60
CA LYS A 30 -6.07 9.98 2.03
C LYS A 30 -5.61 11.44 2.04
N GLN A 31 -6.06 12.26 1.10
CA GLN A 31 -5.76 13.69 1.09
C GLN A 31 -6.38 14.40 2.29
N LYS A 32 -7.69 14.19 2.54
CA LYS A 32 -8.39 14.73 3.71
C LYS A 32 -7.74 14.32 5.03
N GLN A 33 -7.34 13.05 5.17
CA GLN A 33 -6.67 12.57 6.38
C GLN A 33 -5.32 13.26 6.61
N ARG A 34 -4.54 13.50 5.53
CA ARG A 34 -3.25 14.22 5.64
C ARG A 34 -3.45 15.67 6.06
N GLU A 35 -4.47 16.33 5.55
CA GLU A 35 -4.78 17.72 5.92
C GLU A 35 -5.23 17.82 7.39
N GLN A 36 -6.11 16.91 7.83
CA GLN A 36 -6.53 16.83 9.23
C GLN A 36 -5.33 16.61 10.16
N GLN A 37 -4.46 15.65 9.85
CA GLN A 37 -3.26 15.40 10.64
C GLN A 37 -2.29 16.60 10.67
N LYS A 38 -2.19 17.36 9.58
CA LYS A 38 -1.37 18.59 9.57
C LYS A 38 -1.99 19.66 10.47
N ALA A 39 -3.29 19.90 10.35
CA ALA A 39 -4.01 20.86 11.17
C ALA A 39 -3.93 20.51 12.67
N GLU A 40 -4.08 19.23 13.02
CA GLU A 40 -3.91 18.76 14.40
C GLU A 40 -2.49 18.98 14.91
N LYS A 41 -1.47 18.65 14.10
CA LYS A 41 -0.06 18.87 14.48
C LYS A 41 0.26 20.34 14.64
N GLU A 42 -0.28 21.21 13.80
CA GLU A 42 -0.11 22.65 13.92
C GLU A 42 -0.82 23.21 15.15
N ALA A 43 -2.04 22.74 15.45
CA ALA A 43 -2.77 23.12 16.67
C ALA A 43 -2.02 22.66 17.93
N ILE A 44 -1.52 21.42 17.95
CA ILE A 44 -0.71 20.88 19.04
C ILE A 44 0.60 21.67 19.17
N ALA A 45 1.29 21.95 18.06
CA ALA A 45 2.53 22.73 18.06
C ALA A 45 2.30 24.17 18.56
N LYS A 46 1.15 24.76 18.22
CA LYS A 46 0.75 26.09 18.70
C LYS A 46 0.37 26.09 20.18
N MET A 47 -0.25 25.02 20.68
CA MET A 47 -0.56 24.88 22.12
C MET A 47 0.67 24.51 22.97
N LYS A 48 1.67 23.85 22.37
CA LYS A 48 2.91 23.46 23.05
C LYS A 48 3.94 24.58 23.12
N LYS A 49 3.74 25.68 22.39
CA LYS A 49 4.58 26.88 22.42
C LYS A 49 4.01 27.90 23.40
#